data_AF-A0A8B6F6T4-F1
#
_entry.id   AF-A0A8B6F6T4-F1
#
_cell.length_a   1.000
_cell.length_b   1.000
_cell.length_c   1.000
_cell.angle_alpha   90.00
_cell.angle_beta   90.00
_cell.angle_gamma   90.00
#
_symmetry.space_group_name_H-M   'P 1'
#
loop_
_entity.id
_entity.type
_entity.pdbx_description
1 polymer ?
#
loop_
_entity_poly.entity_id
_entity_poly.type
_entity_poly.pdbx_seq_one_letter_code
_entity_poly.pdbx_strand_id
1 'polypeptide(L)'
;MECVTVKNIGYIDTGDEIYGTTAGCTRGKGFIVSRHLTKCKMYSYADDLNLPLVGELQLESCHPTSQCLSPYIPGECLTATNIGSVYLWSQERKEEMLKPNEHRFSCRDQWRQAIFSSHPRQLLSADCTKVELFDLRKKSNDGVDLFALPSKFLHPNERIRIIKQHSPFLYVIATDYMLILVDERFPGHPLLQWQHLLRNPPQYMSVLADIGKEKQSLISIASQNPMETYCYMFQGGALKTLQGIGSPWQLTRIDDFTKFDEICKTTDKISVEHKYKRDSLLGLQCVPFKDGLVAYQLDVHGDIYYQVFQPTNQNTDKTYAAGPGMNDLVLDEVTIEKGRKWIKGVNKAWDEWNDDETRFVHSSDVTSFFEEIVLEKPSHIMCQLCNGDIDTNDAGDDNMDGSKQDKGDNSYEFCHACRQYLRTGKLIANNASK
;
A
#
# COMPACT_ATOMS: atom_id res chain seq x y z
N MET A 1 11.29 16.60 17.80
CA MET A 1 11.68 15.18 17.68
C MET A 1 11.01 14.44 18.81
N GLU A 2 9.98 13.66 18.51
CA GLU A 2 9.44 12.68 19.45
C GLU A 2 9.89 11.31 18.96
N CYS A 3 10.50 10.54 19.86
CA CYS A 3 10.86 9.15 19.58
C CYS A 3 9.67 8.28 20.00
N VAL A 4 9.04 7.61 19.05
CA VAL A 4 8.08 6.54 19.38
C VAL A 4 8.87 5.29 19.69
N THR A 5 9.51 5.28 20.86
CA THR A 5 10.10 4.07 21.42
C THR A 5 8.95 3.11 21.77
N VAL A 6 8.80 2.00 21.03
CA VAL A 6 7.78 0.97 21.31
C VAL A 6 8.23 0.10 22.49
N LYS A 7 8.25 0.68 23.69
CA LYS A 7 8.97 0.16 24.89
C LYS A 7 8.51 -1.18 25.44
N ASN A 8 7.43 -1.76 24.91
CA ASN A 8 6.77 -2.94 25.46
C ASN A 8 5.98 -3.64 24.33
N ILE A 9 5.84 -4.96 24.41
CA ILE A 9 5.05 -5.78 23.49
C ILE A 9 3.87 -6.39 24.26
N GLY A 10 2.65 -6.10 23.81
CA GLY A 10 1.43 -6.76 24.31
C GLY A 10 1.09 -7.99 23.47
N TYR A 11 0.76 -9.11 24.12
CA TYR A 11 0.28 -10.33 23.46
C TYR A 11 -1.19 -10.58 23.79
N ILE A 12 -1.97 -10.99 22.80
CA ILE A 12 -3.33 -11.52 22.98
C ILE A 12 -3.39 -12.91 22.34
N ASP A 13 -3.87 -13.90 23.09
CA ASP A 13 -4.39 -15.12 22.47
C ASP A 13 -5.79 -14.84 21.95
N THR A 14 -5.97 -14.96 20.63
CA THR A 14 -7.29 -14.77 20.01
C THR A 14 -8.11 -16.06 19.96
N GLY A 15 -7.52 -17.23 20.25
CA GLY A 15 -8.18 -18.55 20.29
C GLY A 15 -8.68 -19.09 18.94
N ASP A 16 -8.45 -18.36 17.84
CA ASP A 16 -9.01 -18.61 16.51
C ASP A 16 -8.03 -18.10 15.43
N GLU A 17 -8.12 -18.63 14.21
CA GLU A 17 -7.30 -18.17 13.07
C GLU A 17 -7.68 -16.75 12.60
N ILE A 18 -6.69 -15.88 12.46
CA ILE A 18 -6.85 -14.50 11.99
C ILE A 18 -6.68 -14.44 10.46
N TYR A 19 -7.76 -14.09 9.77
CA TYR A 19 -7.82 -13.87 8.31
C TYR A 19 -7.52 -12.41 7.92
N GLY A 20 -7.33 -11.53 8.89
CA GLY A 20 -6.85 -10.17 8.68
C GLY A 20 -7.11 -9.26 9.87
N THR A 21 -6.36 -8.16 9.94
CA THR A 21 -6.46 -7.16 11.01
C THR A 21 -6.63 -5.76 10.42
N THR A 22 -7.29 -4.88 11.17
CA THR A 22 -7.26 -3.43 10.92
C THR A 22 -7.10 -2.71 12.25
N ALA A 23 -6.37 -1.61 12.25
CA ALA A 23 -6.16 -0.76 13.41
C ALA A 23 -6.52 0.68 13.05
N GLY A 24 -7.03 1.44 14.00
CA GLY A 24 -7.40 2.84 13.82
C GLY A 24 -7.44 3.59 15.14
N CYS A 25 -7.29 4.90 15.08
CA CYS A 25 -7.48 5.79 16.22
C CYS A 25 -8.48 6.88 15.85
N THR A 26 -9.55 6.99 16.63
CA THR A 26 -10.64 7.94 16.39
C THR A 26 -10.82 8.76 17.65
N ARG A 27 -10.66 10.09 17.54
CA ARG A 27 -10.73 11.05 18.68
C ARG A 27 -9.82 10.65 19.87
N GLY A 28 -8.61 10.19 19.59
CA GLY A 28 -7.63 9.77 20.60
C GLY A 28 -7.90 8.40 21.24
N LYS A 29 -8.89 7.63 20.76
CA LYS A 29 -9.16 6.26 21.22
C LYS A 29 -8.73 5.25 20.16
N GLY A 30 -7.80 4.38 20.53
CA GLY A 30 -7.27 3.31 19.68
C GLY A 30 -8.13 2.04 19.70
N PHE A 31 -8.36 1.46 18.52
CA PHE A 31 -9.01 0.15 18.37
C PHE A 31 -8.28 -0.72 17.35
N ILE A 32 -8.32 -2.03 17.58
CA ILE A 32 -7.88 -3.08 16.64
C ILE A 32 -9.06 -4.02 16.41
N VAL A 33 -9.37 -4.35 15.16
CA VAL A 33 -10.37 -5.37 14.79
C VAL A 33 -9.69 -6.50 14.04
N SER A 34 -9.78 -7.70 14.62
CA SER A 34 -9.36 -8.95 14.00
C SER A 34 -10.56 -9.64 13.36
N ARG A 35 -10.35 -10.18 12.16
CA ARG A 35 -11.35 -10.95 11.39
C ARG A 35 -10.96 -12.41 11.40
N HIS A 36 -11.90 -13.25 11.80
CA HIS A 36 -11.80 -14.70 11.89
C HIS A 36 -12.78 -15.34 10.89
N LEU A 37 -12.79 -16.67 10.77
CA LEU A 37 -13.64 -17.38 9.80
C LEU A 37 -15.15 -17.09 9.96
N THR A 38 -15.65 -16.93 11.18
CA THR A 38 -17.09 -16.71 11.47
C THR A 38 -17.36 -15.52 12.37
N LYS A 39 -16.34 -14.74 12.76
CA LYS A 39 -16.49 -13.66 13.74
C LYS A 39 -15.47 -12.54 13.56
N CYS A 40 -15.77 -11.37 14.10
CA CYS A 40 -14.83 -10.26 14.23
C CYS A 40 -14.72 -9.87 15.71
N LYS A 41 -13.48 -9.75 16.22
CA LYS A 41 -13.19 -9.36 17.60
C LYS A 41 -12.54 -7.98 17.62
N MET A 42 -13.09 -7.05 18.40
CA MET A 42 -12.62 -5.68 18.58
C MET A 42 -11.96 -5.53 19.95
N TYR A 43 -10.73 -5.04 19.95
CA TYR A 43 -9.95 -4.69 21.13
C TYR A 43 -9.76 -3.18 21.17
N SER A 44 -9.87 -2.56 22.34
CA SER A 44 -9.37 -1.19 22.53
C SER A 44 -7.90 -1.25 22.93
N TYR A 45 -7.09 -0.28 22.52
CA TYR A 45 -5.73 -0.13 23.03
C TYR A 45 -5.55 1.21 23.73
N ALA A 46 -4.84 1.17 24.85
CA ALA A 46 -4.38 2.33 25.63
C ALA A 46 -2.85 2.26 25.78
N ASP A 47 -2.25 3.31 26.33
CA ASP A 47 -0.79 3.46 26.44
C ASP A 47 -0.10 2.40 27.33
N ASP A 48 -0.88 1.63 28.09
CA ASP A 48 -0.43 0.52 28.93
C ASP A 48 -0.29 -0.83 28.17
N LEU A 49 -0.62 -0.85 26.87
CA LEU A 49 -0.61 -2.03 26.00
C LEU A 49 -1.51 -3.18 26.47
N ASN A 50 -2.44 -2.90 27.39
CA ASN A 50 -3.57 -3.78 27.60
C ASN A 50 -4.50 -3.67 26.39
N LEU A 51 -4.85 -4.82 25.83
CA LEU A 51 -5.72 -4.93 24.65
C LEU A 51 -7.02 -5.67 25.02
N PRO A 52 -7.85 -5.14 25.94
CA PRO A 52 -9.07 -5.80 26.36
C PRO A 52 -10.05 -5.94 25.18
N LEU A 53 -10.70 -7.11 25.11
CA LEU A 53 -11.81 -7.36 24.18
C LEU A 53 -12.99 -6.47 24.58
N VAL A 54 -13.36 -5.53 23.72
CA VAL A 54 -14.48 -4.59 23.95
C VAL A 54 -15.72 -4.93 23.12
N GLY A 55 -15.60 -5.74 22.06
CA GLY A 55 -16.75 -6.19 21.29
C GLY A 55 -16.44 -7.39 20.42
N GLU A 56 -17.48 -8.18 20.12
CA GLU A 56 -17.39 -9.32 19.21
C GLU A 56 -18.66 -9.39 18.35
N LEU A 57 -18.51 -9.52 17.04
CA LEU A 57 -19.60 -9.85 16.10
C LEU A 57 -19.44 -11.31 15.68
N GLN A 58 -20.40 -12.16 16.07
CA GLN A 58 -20.51 -13.54 15.59
C GLN A 58 -21.47 -13.59 14.38
N LEU A 59 -21.10 -14.36 13.36
CA LEU A 59 -21.92 -14.64 12.17
C LEU A 59 -22.16 -16.15 12.09
N GLU A 60 -23.40 -16.56 11.84
CA GLU A 60 -23.80 -17.98 11.86
C GLU A 60 -23.88 -18.61 10.47
N SER A 61 -24.37 -17.86 9.47
CA SER A 61 -24.66 -18.37 8.12
C SER A 61 -23.77 -17.78 7.01
N CYS A 62 -22.77 -16.98 7.37
CA CYS A 62 -21.87 -16.31 6.43
C CYS A 62 -20.51 -16.02 7.07
N HIS A 63 -19.54 -15.67 6.23
CA HIS A 63 -18.17 -15.38 6.63
C HIS A 63 -17.86 -13.90 6.41
N PRO A 64 -17.18 -13.22 7.34
CA PRO A 64 -16.76 -11.85 7.14
C PRO A 64 -15.65 -11.80 6.08
N THR A 65 -15.74 -10.87 5.13
CA THR A 65 -14.74 -10.67 4.06
C THR A 65 -13.90 -9.42 4.27
N SER A 66 -14.43 -8.44 4.99
CA SER A 66 -13.71 -7.20 5.31
C SER A 66 -14.17 -6.58 6.62
N GLN A 67 -13.34 -5.69 7.16
CA GLN A 67 -13.63 -4.90 8.33
C GLN A 67 -13.12 -3.46 8.14
N CYS A 68 -13.88 -2.47 8.61
CA CYS A 68 -13.52 -1.06 8.54
C CYS A 68 -13.92 -0.36 9.84
N LEU A 69 -12.93 0.10 10.62
CA LEU A 69 -13.16 0.94 11.80
C LEU A 69 -13.66 2.32 11.37
N SER A 70 -14.59 2.89 12.14
CA SER A 70 -15.18 4.19 11.88
C SER A 70 -14.18 5.32 12.14
N PRO A 71 -13.85 6.15 11.14
CA PRO A 71 -13.03 7.35 11.35
C PRO A 71 -13.81 8.46 12.09
N TYR A 72 -15.09 8.24 12.38
CA TYR A 72 -16.00 9.23 12.94
C TYR A 72 -16.40 8.96 14.40
N ILE A 73 -16.68 7.69 14.70
CA ILE A 73 -17.26 7.23 15.97
C ILE A 73 -16.33 6.19 16.61
N PRO A 74 -15.68 6.48 17.76
CA PRO A 74 -14.81 5.54 18.44
C PRO A 74 -15.53 4.22 18.77
N GLY A 75 -14.90 3.07 18.51
CA GLY A 75 -15.44 1.75 18.83
C GLY A 75 -16.57 1.28 17.92
N GLU A 76 -16.81 1.95 16.79
CA GLU A 76 -17.78 1.53 15.77
C GLU A 76 -17.06 0.93 14.55
N CYS A 77 -17.59 -0.15 13.98
CA CYS A 77 -17.00 -0.89 12.87
C CYS A 77 -18.06 -1.31 11.84
N LEU A 78 -17.68 -1.33 10.57
CA LEU A 78 -18.38 -2.04 9.51
C LEU A 78 -17.75 -3.41 9.26
N THR A 79 -18.58 -4.41 8.97
CA THR A 79 -18.12 -5.73 8.51
C THR A 79 -18.97 -6.16 7.33
N ALA A 80 -18.34 -6.37 6.17
CA ALA A 80 -18.98 -6.99 5.02
C ALA A 80 -18.85 -8.51 5.08
N THR A 81 -19.79 -9.20 4.47
CA THR A 81 -19.86 -10.67 4.43
C THR A 81 -19.81 -11.18 3.00
N ASN A 82 -19.44 -12.45 2.83
CA ASN A 82 -19.33 -13.12 1.53
C ASN A 82 -20.66 -13.19 0.74
N ILE A 83 -21.80 -13.00 1.42
CA ILE A 83 -23.15 -12.94 0.82
C ILE A 83 -23.64 -11.52 0.52
N GLY A 84 -22.81 -10.48 0.75
CA GLY A 84 -23.15 -9.08 0.48
C GLY A 84 -23.85 -8.33 1.63
N SER A 85 -24.22 -9.00 2.73
CA SER A 85 -24.69 -8.30 3.93
C SER A 85 -23.59 -7.44 4.53
N VAL A 86 -23.95 -6.28 5.09
CA VAL A 86 -23.04 -5.37 5.79
C VAL A 86 -23.59 -5.04 7.17
N TYR A 87 -22.79 -5.32 8.20
CA TYR A 87 -23.12 -5.10 9.60
C TYR A 87 -22.42 -3.84 10.13
N LEU A 88 -23.16 -3.00 10.85
CA LEU A 88 -22.63 -1.90 11.65
C LEU A 88 -22.69 -2.32 13.12
N TRP A 89 -21.55 -2.29 13.81
CA TRP A 89 -21.47 -2.81 15.17
C TRP A 89 -20.45 -2.09 16.05
N SER A 90 -20.64 -2.25 17.36
CA SER A 90 -19.81 -1.77 18.46
C SER A 90 -19.94 -2.73 19.65
N GLN A 91 -19.45 -2.35 20.82
CA GLN A 91 -19.69 -3.06 22.10
C GLN A 91 -21.18 -3.24 22.41
N GLU A 92 -21.98 -2.19 22.20
CA GLU A 92 -23.38 -2.10 22.66
C GLU A 92 -24.40 -2.44 21.56
N ARG A 93 -24.01 -2.32 20.28
CA ARG A 93 -24.92 -2.32 19.13
C ARG A 93 -24.43 -3.26 18.05
N LYS A 94 -25.34 -4.02 17.44
CA LYS A 94 -25.08 -4.90 16.29
C LYS A 94 -26.30 -4.86 15.37
N GLU A 95 -26.15 -4.28 14.19
CA GLU A 95 -27.25 -4.14 13.23
C GLU A 95 -26.80 -4.55 11.82
N GLU A 96 -27.61 -5.37 11.14
CA GLU A 96 -27.48 -5.59 9.70
C GLU A 96 -28.02 -4.35 8.98
N MET A 97 -27.13 -3.56 8.38
CA MET A 97 -27.48 -2.33 7.68
C MET A 97 -27.84 -2.58 6.23
N LEU A 98 -27.16 -3.53 5.58
CA LEU A 98 -27.50 -4.02 4.25
C LEU A 98 -27.75 -5.53 4.32
N LYS A 99 -28.85 -5.96 3.69
CA LYS A 99 -29.22 -7.37 3.51
C LYS A 99 -28.36 -8.03 2.43
N PRO A 100 -28.37 -9.38 2.29
CA PRO A 100 -27.63 -10.07 1.25
C PRO A 100 -27.95 -9.51 -0.14
N ASN A 101 -26.93 -9.36 -0.99
CA ASN A 101 -27.09 -8.83 -2.34
C ASN A 101 -26.32 -9.64 -3.38
N GLU A 102 -26.85 -9.70 -4.59
CA GLU A 102 -26.20 -10.38 -5.70
C GLU A 102 -25.20 -9.45 -6.42
N HIS A 103 -24.18 -10.06 -7.01
CA HIS A 103 -23.31 -9.38 -7.97
C HIS A 103 -24.12 -8.90 -9.18
N ARG A 104 -23.71 -7.79 -9.81
CA ARG A 104 -24.40 -7.23 -10.99
C ARG A 104 -24.43 -8.21 -12.18
N PHE A 105 -23.44 -9.10 -12.24
CA PHE A 105 -23.34 -10.20 -13.19
C PHE A 105 -22.61 -11.38 -12.53
N SER A 106 -22.72 -12.57 -13.11
CA SER A 106 -22.17 -13.80 -12.53
C SER A 106 -20.68 -13.69 -12.19
N CYS A 107 -20.35 -13.88 -10.91
CA CYS A 107 -19.00 -13.95 -10.38
C CYS A 107 -18.89 -15.11 -9.39
N ARG A 108 -17.79 -15.86 -9.45
CA ARG A 108 -17.49 -16.95 -8.49
C ARG A 108 -16.77 -16.46 -7.25
N ASP A 109 -16.08 -15.34 -7.38
CA ASP A 109 -15.38 -14.70 -6.27
C ASP A 109 -16.42 -14.16 -5.28
N GLN A 110 -16.20 -14.40 -3.99
CA GLN A 110 -17.09 -13.96 -2.92
C GLN A 110 -16.52 -12.74 -2.17
N TRP A 111 -15.43 -12.14 -2.67
CA TRP A 111 -14.89 -10.91 -2.11
C TRP A 111 -15.93 -9.79 -2.10
N ARG A 112 -16.16 -9.23 -0.91
CA ARG A 112 -16.97 -8.04 -0.66
C ARG A 112 -16.22 -7.12 0.29
N GLN A 113 -16.30 -5.81 0.10
CA GLN A 113 -15.71 -4.84 1.00
C GLN A 113 -16.71 -3.76 1.41
N ALA A 114 -16.75 -3.39 2.69
CA ALA A 114 -17.48 -2.22 3.17
C ALA A 114 -16.52 -1.23 3.83
N ILE A 115 -16.67 0.06 3.50
CA ILE A 115 -15.94 1.17 4.12
C ILE A 115 -16.89 2.33 4.42
N PHE A 116 -16.57 3.14 5.43
CA PHE A 116 -17.29 4.38 5.66
C PHE A 116 -17.05 5.37 4.51
N SER A 117 -18.08 6.14 4.17
CA SER A 117 -18.04 7.19 3.15
C SER A 117 -17.83 8.57 3.80
N SER A 118 -18.14 9.69 3.15
CA SER A 118 -17.89 11.07 3.66
C SER A 118 -18.59 11.41 5.00
N HIS A 119 -19.58 10.61 5.42
CA HIS A 119 -20.44 10.85 6.57
C HIS A 119 -20.53 9.61 7.48
N PRO A 120 -20.65 9.76 8.83
CA PRO A 120 -20.72 8.63 9.78
C PRO A 120 -21.89 7.65 9.59
N ARG A 121 -22.85 7.99 8.73
CA ARG A 121 -24.02 7.20 8.38
C ARG A 121 -24.18 7.03 6.86
N GLN A 122 -23.07 7.13 6.13
CA GLN A 122 -22.96 6.69 4.75
C GLN A 122 -21.83 5.68 4.64
N LEU A 123 -22.02 4.66 3.80
CA LEU A 123 -21.00 3.65 3.53
C LEU A 123 -20.92 3.35 2.03
N LEU A 124 -19.75 2.90 1.60
CA LEU A 124 -19.58 2.24 0.32
C LEU A 124 -19.60 0.73 0.56
N SER A 125 -20.41 0.02 -0.22
CA SER A 125 -20.33 -1.44 -0.35
C SER A 125 -19.78 -1.77 -1.73
N ALA A 126 -18.76 -2.60 -1.78
CA ALA A 126 -18.06 -3.01 -2.99
C ALA A 126 -18.07 -4.52 -3.14
N ASP A 127 -18.15 -4.96 -4.40
CA ASP A 127 -17.99 -6.33 -4.83
C ASP A 127 -17.19 -6.37 -6.13
N CYS A 128 -16.92 -7.56 -6.67
CA CYS A 128 -16.12 -7.73 -7.88
C CYS A 128 -16.71 -7.07 -9.16
N THR A 129 -17.91 -6.49 -9.09
CA THR A 129 -18.71 -5.97 -10.21
C THR A 129 -19.13 -4.50 -10.05
N LYS A 130 -19.25 -3.99 -8.82
CA LYS A 130 -19.66 -2.61 -8.52
C LYS A 130 -19.19 -2.09 -7.16
N VAL A 131 -19.24 -0.77 -7.01
CA VAL A 131 -19.12 -0.01 -5.76
C VAL A 131 -20.35 0.88 -5.67
N GLU A 132 -21.13 0.71 -4.61
CA GLU A 132 -22.39 1.43 -4.36
C GLU A 132 -22.32 2.25 -3.08
N LEU A 133 -22.85 3.48 -3.14
CA LEU A 133 -22.98 4.40 -2.02
C LEU A 133 -24.37 4.28 -1.37
N PHE A 134 -24.39 4.02 -0.07
CA PHE A 134 -25.60 3.89 0.74
C PHE A 134 -25.68 4.99 1.80
N ASP A 135 -26.88 5.52 2.01
CA ASP A 135 -27.19 6.42 3.13
C ASP A 135 -28.04 5.67 4.15
N LEU A 136 -27.43 5.32 5.28
CA LEU A 136 -28.00 4.49 6.34
C LEU A 136 -29.15 5.17 7.09
N ARG A 137 -29.41 6.47 6.82
CA ARG A 137 -30.58 7.20 7.33
C ARG A 137 -31.82 6.90 6.49
N LYS A 138 -31.66 6.42 5.25
CA LYS A 138 -32.76 5.93 4.41
C LYS A 138 -33.06 4.48 4.79
N LYS A 139 -34.34 4.09 4.76
CA LYS A 139 -34.78 2.71 5.00
C LYS A 139 -34.78 1.84 3.74
N SER A 140 -34.17 2.32 2.66
CA SER A 140 -34.06 1.64 1.37
C SER A 140 -32.73 0.90 1.27
N ASN A 141 -32.75 -0.32 0.75
CA ASN A 141 -31.53 -1.07 0.39
C ASN A 141 -30.99 -0.66 -1.00
N ASP A 142 -31.42 0.47 -1.54
CA ASP A 142 -31.03 0.97 -2.85
C ASP A 142 -29.80 1.89 -2.71
N GLY A 143 -28.68 1.45 -3.26
CA GLY A 143 -27.46 2.24 -3.37
C GLY A 143 -27.40 3.07 -4.65
N VAL A 144 -26.47 4.02 -4.70
CA VAL A 144 -26.10 4.73 -5.94
C VAL A 144 -24.77 4.15 -6.43
N ASP A 145 -24.72 3.66 -7.67
CA ASP A 145 -23.47 3.20 -8.31
C ASP A 145 -22.41 4.33 -8.30
N LEU A 146 -21.44 4.26 -7.39
CA LEU A 146 -20.26 5.12 -7.41
C LEU A 146 -19.34 4.74 -8.58
N PHE A 147 -19.18 3.44 -8.80
CA PHE A 147 -18.47 2.88 -9.92
C PHE A 147 -19.02 1.49 -10.23
N ALA A 148 -19.29 1.16 -11.49
CA ALA A 148 -19.85 -0.13 -11.87
C ALA A 148 -19.23 -0.67 -13.16
N LEU A 149 -19.19 -2.00 -13.27
CA LEU A 149 -18.78 -2.73 -14.45
C LEU A 149 -20.01 -3.21 -15.24
N PRO A 150 -19.92 -3.38 -16.57
CA PRO A 150 -18.79 -2.99 -17.42
C PRO A 150 -18.66 -1.46 -17.51
N SER A 151 -17.42 -0.99 -17.48
CA SER A 151 -17.09 0.44 -17.59
C SER A 151 -16.51 0.74 -18.96
N LYS A 152 -16.95 1.81 -19.61
CA LYS A 152 -16.40 2.29 -20.90
C LYS A 152 -14.93 2.72 -20.83
N PHE A 153 -14.38 2.84 -19.62
CA PHE A 153 -13.01 3.23 -19.35
C PHE A 153 -12.06 2.03 -19.16
N LEU A 154 -12.59 0.80 -19.07
CA LEU A 154 -11.86 -0.39 -18.67
C LEU A 154 -12.01 -1.54 -19.67
N HIS A 155 -11.17 -2.58 -19.54
CA HIS A 155 -11.35 -3.82 -20.28
C HIS A 155 -12.65 -4.54 -19.87
N PRO A 156 -13.38 -5.21 -20.79
CA PRO A 156 -14.67 -5.84 -20.50
C PRO A 156 -14.64 -6.93 -19.41
N ASN A 157 -13.48 -7.55 -19.18
CA ASN A 157 -13.31 -8.69 -18.27
C ASN A 157 -12.81 -8.30 -16.87
N GLU A 158 -12.60 -7.00 -16.60
CA GLU A 158 -12.12 -6.52 -15.30
C GLU A 158 -13.04 -6.89 -14.14
N ARG A 159 -12.45 -7.06 -12.96
CA ARG A 159 -13.13 -7.20 -11.67
C ARG A 159 -12.53 -6.20 -10.69
N ILE A 160 -13.36 -5.62 -9.84
CA ILE A 160 -12.91 -4.78 -8.72
C ILE A 160 -12.28 -5.70 -7.67
N ARG A 161 -11.17 -5.25 -7.06
CA ARG A 161 -10.35 -6.05 -6.13
C ARG A 161 -10.15 -5.42 -4.76
N ILE A 162 -10.02 -4.10 -4.71
CA ILE A 162 -9.82 -3.35 -3.47
C ILE A 162 -10.43 -1.96 -3.63
N ILE A 163 -11.07 -1.46 -2.58
CA ILE A 163 -11.37 -0.04 -2.42
C ILE A 163 -10.72 0.52 -1.14
N LYS A 164 -10.20 1.75 -1.20
CA LYS A 164 -9.76 2.53 -0.04
C LYS A 164 -10.27 3.96 -0.15
N GLN A 165 -10.66 4.55 0.98
CA GLN A 165 -10.88 5.99 1.07
C GLN A 165 -9.51 6.69 1.14
N HIS A 166 -9.36 7.78 0.38
CA HIS A 166 -8.20 8.68 0.46
C HIS A 166 -8.53 9.90 1.33
N SER A 167 -9.66 10.53 1.04
CA SER A 167 -10.22 11.67 1.77
C SER A 167 -11.75 11.57 1.73
N PRO A 168 -12.52 12.40 2.46
CA PRO A 168 -13.95 12.15 2.67
C PRO A 168 -14.75 11.90 1.39
N PHE A 169 -14.44 12.57 0.28
CA PHE A 169 -15.14 12.41 -1.00
C PHE A 169 -14.39 11.57 -2.04
N LEU A 170 -13.12 11.20 -1.79
CA LEU A 170 -12.21 10.67 -2.81
C LEU A 170 -11.78 9.23 -2.46
N TYR A 171 -11.92 8.34 -3.42
CA TYR A 171 -11.72 6.89 -3.24
C TYR A 171 -10.81 6.34 -4.33
N VAL A 172 -9.98 5.38 -3.93
CA VAL A 172 -9.11 4.61 -4.81
C VAL A 172 -9.74 3.24 -4.99
N ILE A 173 -9.94 2.85 -6.26
CA ILE A 173 -10.42 1.54 -6.66
C ILE A 173 -9.31 0.88 -7.48
N ALA A 174 -8.91 -0.33 -7.10
CA ALA A 174 -8.08 -1.19 -7.92
C ALA A 174 -8.92 -2.31 -8.54
N THR A 175 -8.67 -2.61 -9.80
CA THR A 175 -9.30 -3.70 -10.57
C THR A 175 -8.28 -4.80 -10.88
N ASP A 176 -8.46 -5.61 -11.94
CA ASP A 176 -7.49 -6.65 -12.32
C ASP A 176 -6.24 -6.09 -13.03
N TYR A 177 -6.37 -4.94 -13.70
CA TYR A 177 -5.27 -4.30 -14.45
C TYR A 177 -5.12 -2.79 -14.21
N MET A 178 -6.12 -2.13 -13.63
CA MET A 178 -6.20 -0.67 -13.54
C MET A 178 -6.32 -0.17 -12.10
N LEU A 179 -5.75 1.00 -11.85
CA LEU A 179 -5.88 1.77 -10.62
C LEU A 179 -6.63 3.06 -10.95
N ILE A 180 -7.70 3.35 -10.20
CA ILE A 180 -8.69 4.37 -10.55
C ILE A 180 -8.98 5.24 -9.33
N LEU A 181 -8.99 6.55 -9.54
CA LEU A 181 -9.41 7.53 -8.54
C LEU A 181 -10.82 8.01 -8.89
N VAL A 182 -11.78 7.91 -7.97
CA VAL A 182 -13.18 8.33 -8.14
C VAL A 182 -13.62 9.26 -7.01
N ASP A 183 -14.59 10.13 -7.27
CA ASP A 183 -15.16 11.03 -6.25
C ASP A 183 -16.67 10.83 -6.15
N GLU A 184 -17.20 10.73 -4.93
CA GLU A 184 -18.62 10.46 -4.69
C GLU A 184 -19.58 11.55 -5.19
N ARG A 185 -19.05 12.74 -5.47
CA ARG A 185 -19.80 13.86 -6.06
C ARG A 185 -19.88 13.75 -7.59
N PHE A 186 -19.10 12.87 -8.20
CA PHE A 186 -19.10 12.56 -9.63
C PHE A 186 -19.20 11.04 -9.89
N PRO A 187 -20.30 10.36 -9.48
CA PRO A 187 -20.47 8.92 -9.66
C PRO A 187 -20.33 8.47 -11.11
N GLY A 188 -19.69 7.32 -11.34
CA GLY A 188 -19.45 6.76 -12.67
C GLY A 188 -18.33 7.42 -13.47
N HIS A 189 -17.67 8.46 -12.94
CA HIS A 189 -16.62 9.21 -13.63
C HIS A 189 -15.28 9.13 -12.90
N PRO A 190 -14.32 8.32 -13.40
CA PRO A 190 -12.93 8.37 -12.99
C PRO A 190 -12.31 9.76 -13.15
N LEU A 191 -11.55 10.18 -12.16
CA LEU A 191 -10.79 11.44 -12.14
C LEU A 191 -9.34 11.24 -12.59
N LEU A 192 -8.70 10.15 -12.13
CA LEU A 192 -7.39 9.70 -12.59
C LEU A 192 -7.41 8.18 -12.80
N GLN A 193 -6.58 7.71 -13.73
CA GLN A 193 -6.47 6.30 -14.10
C GLN A 193 -5.01 5.97 -14.39
N TRP A 194 -4.55 4.80 -13.95
CA TRP A 194 -3.25 4.24 -14.26
C TRP A 194 -3.39 2.75 -14.59
N GLN A 195 -2.60 2.24 -15.53
CA GLN A 195 -2.34 0.81 -15.58
C GLN A 195 -1.45 0.45 -14.39
N HIS A 196 -1.82 -0.58 -13.64
CA HIS A 196 -1.31 -0.78 -12.29
C HIS A 196 -0.06 -1.68 -12.19
N LEU A 197 0.48 -2.10 -13.35
CA LEU A 197 1.78 -2.78 -13.59
C LEU A 197 2.07 -4.10 -12.85
N LEU A 198 1.35 -4.47 -11.79
CA LEU A 198 1.39 -5.79 -11.16
C LEU A 198 1.04 -6.89 -12.17
N ARG A 199 1.74 -8.03 -12.11
CA ARG A 199 1.45 -9.19 -12.97
C ARG A 199 0.13 -9.88 -12.64
N ASN A 200 -0.25 -9.87 -11.36
CA ASN A 200 -1.48 -10.43 -10.84
C ASN A 200 -2.32 -9.31 -10.21
N PRO A 201 -3.65 -9.46 -10.12
CA PRO A 201 -4.52 -8.47 -9.47
C PRO A 201 -4.05 -8.16 -8.04
N PRO A 202 -4.18 -6.92 -7.55
CA PRO A 202 -3.74 -6.55 -6.21
C PRO A 202 -4.61 -7.18 -5.11
N GLN A 203 -3.97 -7.57 -4.00
CA GLN A 203 -4.63 -8.00 -2.75
C GLN A 203 -4.46 -6.97 -1.62
N TYR A 204 -3.44 -6.11 -1.69
CA TYR A 204 -3.20 -5.07 -0.71
C TYR A 204 -3.17 -3.68 -1.32
N MET A 205 -3.62 -2.70 -0.55
CA MET A 205 -3.54 -1.29 -0.87
C MET A 205 -3.32 -0.48 0.41
N SER A 206 -2.33 0.41 0.39
CA SER A 206 -2.11 1.45 1.38
C SER A 206 -2.26 2.81 0.70
N VAL A 207 -2.91 3.75 1.38
CA VAL A 207 -3.16 5.10 0.87
C VAL A 207 -2.71 6.09 1.93
N LEU A 208 -1.89 7.06 1.53
CA LEU A 208 -1.41 8.15 2.35
C LEU A 208 -1.74 9.49 1.69
N ALA A 209 -2.20 10.44 2.50
CA ALA A 209 -2.45 11.82 2.10
C ALA A 209 -1.46 12.77 2.80
N ASP A 210 -1.39 14.01 2.32
CA ASP A 210 -0.63 15.11 2.93
C ASP A 210 0.85 14.80 3.24
N ILE A 211 1.52 14.04 2.35
CA ILE A 211 2.92 13.67 2.52
C ILE A 211 3.84 14.83 2.10
N GLY A 212 4.81 15.14 2.95
CA GLY A 212 5.80 16.19 2.76
C GLY A 212 5.23 17.60 2.54
N LYS A 213 6.08 18.52 2.10
CA LYS A 213 5.76 19.96 2.03
C LYS A 213 4.65 20.28 1.03
N GLU A 214 4.70 19.64 -0.14
CA GLU A 214 3.71 19.81 -1.22
C GLU A 214 2.38 19.07 -0.99
N LYS A 215 2.22 18.39 0.16
CA LYS A 215 1.01 17.65 0.54
C LYS A 215 0.56 16.67 -0.54
N GLN A 216 1.51 15.93 -1.09
CA GLN A 216 1.25 14.95 -2.14
C GLN A 216 0.57 13.72 -1.53
N SER A 217 -0.10 12.95 -2.37
CA SER A 217 -0.78 11.72 -1.96
C SER A 217 -0.11 10.51 -2.62
N LEU A 218 0.09 9.46 -1.84
CA LEU A 218 0.65 8.18 -2.29
C LEU A 218 -0.42 7.10 -2.26
N ILE A 219 -0.48 6.31 -3.33
CA ILE A 219 -1.18 5.03 -3.37
C ILE A 219 -0.11 3.96 -3.58
N SER A 220 -0.06 2.98 -2.68
CA SER A 220 0.78 1.79 -2.81
C SER A 220 -0.12 0.57 -2.93
N ILE A 221 0.10 -0.27 -3.93
CA ILE A 221 -0.65 -1.50 -4.19
C ILE A 221 0.28 -2.68 -4.32
N ALA A 222 -0.16 -3.87 -3.92
CA ALA A 222 0.66 -5.07 -4.01
C ALA A 222 -0.13 -6.35 -4.32
N SER A 223 0.55 -7.27 -5.00
CA SER A 223 0.12 -8.65 -5.20
C SER A 223 0.80 -9.58 -4.18
N GLN A 224 0.08 -10.62 -3.75
CA GLN A 224 0.61 -11.68 -2.88
C GLN A 224 1.76 -12.44 -3.55
N ASN A 225 1.51 -12.95 -4.75
CA ASN A 225 2.44 -13.76 -5.53
C ASN A 225 2.31 -13.37 -7.02
N PRO A 226 3.38 -12.99 -7.72
CA PRO A 226 4.70 -12.67 -7.15
C PRO A 226 4.59 -11.50 -6.17
N MET A 227 5.54 -11.41 -5.23
CA MET A 227 5.66 -10.31 -4.29
C MET A 227 6.08 -9.04 -5.05
N GLU A 228 5.10 -8.26 -5.49
CA GLU A 228 5.30 -7.02 -6.24
C GLU A 228 4.54 -5.90 -5.55
N THR A 229 5.16 -4.74 -5.38
CA THR A 229 4.52 -3.54 -4.85
C THR A 229 4.83 -2.35 -5.73
N TYR A 230 3.80 -1.65 -6.21
CA TYR A 230 3.93 -0.43 -7.01
C TYR A 230 3.32 0.77 -6.29
N CYS A 231 3.93 1.93 -6.52
CA CYS A 231 3.63 3.20 -5.90
C CYS A 231 3.27 4.25 -6.94
N TYR A 232 2.23 5.04 -6.64
CA TYR A 232 1.63 6.06 -7.51
C TYR A 232 1.44 7.33 -6.70
N MET A 233 1.96 8.46 -7.20
CA MET A 233 1.71 9.77 -6.58
C MET A 233 0.66 10.55 -7.36
N PHE A 234 -0.11 11.35 -6.64
CA PHE A 234 -0.97 12.39 -7.22
C PHE A 234 -1.09 13.59 -6.28
N GLN A 235 -1.45 14.73 -6.85
CA GLN A 235 -1.74 15.97 -6.12
C GLN A 235 -3.00 16.62 -6.68
N GLY A 236 -3.56 17.57 -5.92
CA GLY A 236 -4.81 18.27 -6.25
C GLY A 236 -5.79 18.21 -5.08
N GLY A 237 -6.98 18.79 -5.27
CA GLY A 237 -7.99 18.85 -4.21
C GLY A 237 -8.95 20.02 -4.41
N ALA A 238 -9.48 20.58 -3.32
CA ALA A 238 -10.59 21.53 -3.32
C ALA A 238 -10.43 22.77 -4.24
N LEU A 239 -9.20 23.18 -4.57
CA LEU A 239 -8.89 24.34 -5.41
C LEU A 239 -7.92 24.05 -6.58
N LYS A 240 -7.51 22.80 -6.79
CA LYS A 240 -6.55 22.39 -7.83
C LYS A 240 -7.01 21.09 -8.50
N THR A 241 -6.99 21.05 -9.83
CA THR A 241 -7.26 19.82 -10.61
C THR A 241 -6.37 18.67 -10.13
N LEU A 242 -6.95 17.47 -10.00
CA LEU A 242 -6.19 16.28 -9.66
C LEU A 242 -5.27 15.87 -10.81
N GLN A 243 -4.00 15.64 -10.50
CA GLN A 243 -2.94 15.32 -11.47
C GLN A 243 -2.05 14.21 -10.89
N GLY A 244 -1.76 13.19 -11.69
CA GLY A 244 -0.73 12.21 -11.37
C GLY A 244 0.66 12.83 -11.41
N ILE A 245 1.52 12.41 -10.48
CA ILE A 245 2.89 12.92 -10.34
C ILE A 245 3.88 11.82 -10.73
N GLY A 246 4.80 12.17 -11.64
CA GLY A 246 5.90 11.31 -12.04
C GLY A 246 5.47 10.02 -12.71
N SER A 247 6.42 9.08 -12.84
CA SER A 247 6.14 7.71 -13.24
C SER A 247 5.87 6.85 -12.00
N PRO A 248 4.98 5.84 -12.08
CA PRO A 248 4.88 4.83 -11.04
C PRO A 248 6.22 4.12 -10.82
N TRP A 249 6.54 3.77 -9.58
CA TRP A 249 7.77 3.05 -9.24
C TRP A 249 7.49 1.80 -8.41
N GLN A 250 8.45 0.87 -8.40
CA GLN A 250 8.40 -0.37 -7.64
C GLN A 250 9.13 -0.18 -6.30
N LEU A 251 8.58 -0.69 -5.21
CA LEU A 251 9.34 -0.89 -3.96
C LEU A 251 10.29 -2.07 -4.13
N THR A 252 11.36 -2.15 -3.32
CA THR A 252 12.19 -3.36 -3.25
C THR A 252 11.29 -4.56 -2.99
N ARG A 253 11.52 -5.66 -3.71
CA ARG A 253 10.94 -6.95 -3.32
C ARG A 253 11.69 -7.48 -2.11
N ILE A 254 11.03 -8.32 -1.34
CA ILE A 254 11.64 -8.99 -0.20
C ILE A 254 12.86 -9.81 -0.64
N ASP A 255 12.83 -10.44 -1.81
CA ASP A 255 13.93 -11.23 -2.38
C ASP A 255 14.97 -10.41 -3.18
N ASP A 256 14.81 -9.10 -3.38
CA ASP A 256 15.72 -8.33 -4.24
C ASP A 256 17.15 -8.20 -3.68
N PHE A 257 17.32 -8.17 -2.35
CA PHE A 257 18.66 -8.12 -1.73
C PHE A 257 19.52 -9.35 -2.08
N THR A 258 18.90 -10.47 -2.48
CA THR A 258 19.59 -11.72 -2.83
C THR A 258 20.43 -11.61 -4.11
N LYS A 259 20.16 -10.57 -4.92
CA LYS A 259 20.83 -10.35 -6.19
C LYS A 259 22.16 -9.58 -6.01
N PHE A 260 22.41 -8.98 -4.84
CA PHE A 260 23.64 -8.26 -4.51
C PHE A 260 24.67 -9.23 -3.92
N ASP A 261 25.75 -9.51 -4.64
CA ASP A 261 26.77 -10.48 -4.24
C ASP A 261 27.58 -10.04 -2.99
N GLU A 262 27.56 -8.74 -2.64
CA GLU A 262 28.10 -8.23 -1.38
C GLU A 262 27.33 -8.76 -0.18
N ILE A 263 26.02 -9.00 -0.33
CA ILE A 263 25.14 -9.52 0.72
C ILE A 263 25.01 -11.04 0.61
N CYS A 264 24.56 -11.54 -0.55
CA CYS A 264 24.18 -12.93 -0.76
C CYS A 264 25.14 -13.64 -1.71
N LYS A 265 26.03 -14.49 -1.18
CA LYS A 265 26.98 -15.24 -2.02
C LYS A 265 26.28 -16.39 -2.72
N THR A 266 26.88 -16.91 -3.79
CA THR A 266 26.36 -18.09 -4.53
C THR A 266 26.09 -19.31 -3.63
N THR A 267 26.82 -19.47 -2.52
CA THR A 267 26.57 -20.53 -1.52
C THR A 267 25.27 -20.31 -0.73
N ASP A 268 24.89 -19.06 -0.51
CA ASP A 268 23.73 -18.66 0.29
C ASP A 268 22.45 -18.64 -0.56
N LYS A 269 22.59 -18.53 -1.90
CA LYS A 269 21.44 -18.46 -2.81
C LYS A 269 20.54 -19.70 -2.71
N ILE A 270 21.04 -20.89 -2.38
CA ILE A 270 20.22 -22.12 -2.28
C ILE A 270 19.26 -22.07 -1.09
N SER A 271 19.74 -21.75 0.11
CA SER A 271 18.92 -21.66 1.34
C SER A 271 17.94 -20.50 1.26
N VAL A 272 18.38 -19.36 0.73
CA VAL A 272 17.56 -18.15 0.60
C VAL A 272 16.53 -18.29 -0.54
N GLU A 273 16.88 -18.87 -1.68
CA GLU A 273 15.89 -19.26 -2.70
C GLU A 273 14.90 -20.28 -2.14
N HIS A 274 15.32 -21.24 -1.31
CA HIS A 274 14.39 -22.20 -0.73
C HIS A 274 13.37 -21.51 0.18
N LYS A 275 13.83 -20.60 1.06
CA LYS A 275 12.94 -19.76 1.88
C LYS A 275 11.92 -19.04 0.99
N TYR A 276 12.37 -18.29 -0.02
CA TYR A 276 11.50 -17.47 -0.86
C TYR A 276 10.74 -18.20 -1.99
N LYS A 277 11.00 -19.49 -2.25
CA LYS A 277 10.48 -20.22 -3.43
C LYS A 277 8.96 -20.29 -3.53
N ARG A 278 8.26 -20.09 -2.42
CA ARG A 278 6.80 -20.12 -2.29
C ARG A 278 6.24 -18.89 -1.58
N ASP A 279 7.10 -17.91 -1.30
CA ASP A 279 6.72 -16.82 -0.42
C ASP A 279 5.74 -15.86 -1.08
N SER A 280 4.83 -15.40 -0.24
CA SER A 280 3.75 -14.50 -0.61
C SER A 280 3.73 -13.35 0.37
N LEU A 281 3.50 -12.14 -0.15
CA LEU A 281 3.30 -10.97 0.68
C LEU A 281 2.02 -11.17 1.50
N LEU A 282 2.11 -11.08 2.82
CA LEU A 282 0.97 -11.19 3.75
C LEU A 282 0.41 -9.82 4.15
N GLY A 283 1.19 -8.75 4.01
CA GLY A 283 0.73 -7.39 4.29
C GLY A 283 1.58 -6.28 3.68
N LEU A 284 0.95 -5.13 3.47
CA LEU A 284 1.57 -3.87 3.03
C LEU A 284 0.98 -2.72 3.85
N GLN A 285 1.82 -1.87 4.44
CA GLN A 285 1.38 -0.61 5.02
C GLN A 285 2.43 0.48 4.86
N CYS A 286 2.06 1.61 4.28
CA CYS A 286 2.86 2.83 4.29
C CYS A 286 2.42 3.71 5.46
N VAL A 287 3.34 4.42 6.12
CA VAL A 287 3.06 5.41 7.16
C VAL A 287 3.83 6.71 6.91
N PRO A 288 3.30 7.90 7.24
CA PRO A 288 4.07 9.15 7.16
C PRO A 288 5.23 9.13 8.15
N PHE A 289 6.38 9.67 7.75
CA PHE A 289 7.58 9.72 8.58
C PHE A 289 8.47 10.91 8.23
N LYS A 290 8.62 11.85 9.17
CA LYS A 290 9.23 13.17 8.93
C LYS A 290 8.55 13.83 7.70
N ASP A 291 9.33 14.37 6.76
CA ASP A 291 8.83 14.96 5.52
C ASP A 291 8.57 13.90 4.40
N GLY A 292 8.50 12.61 4.74
CA GLY A 292 8.30 11.50 3.81
C GLY A 292 7.48 10.35 4.42
N LEU A 293 7.91 9.10 4.22
CA LEU A 293 7.19 7.89 4.64
C LEU A 293 8.11 6.68 4.90
N VAL A 294 7.58 5.69 5.61
CA VAL A 294 8.13 4.32 5.67
C VAL A 294 7.11 3.36 5.09
N ALA A 295 7.56 2.46 4.21
CA ALA A 295 6.76 1.36 3.69
C ALA A 295 7.17 0.06 4.39
N TYR A 296 6.20 -0.64 4.98
CA TYR A 296 6.36 -1.95 5.60
C TYR A 296 5.76 -3.05 4.72
N GLN A 297 6.50 -4.14 4.58
CA GLN A 297 6.09 -5.38 3.91
C GLN A 297 6.19 -6.52 4.91
N LEU A 298 5.16 -7.36 4.99
CA LEU A 298 5.09 -8.55 5.85
C LEU A 298 5.04 -9.79 4.96
N ASP A 299 5.88 -10.79 5.20
CA ASP A 299 5.83 -12.08 4.49
C ASP A 299 4.99 -13.15 5.21
N VAL A 300 4.91 -14.33 4.60
CA VAL A 300 4.17 -15.49 5.14
C VAL A 300 4.81 -16.12 6.38
N HIS A 301 6.10 -15.89 6.62
CA HIS A 301 6.82 -16.37 7.81
C HIS A 301 6.63 -15.44 9.02
N GLY A 302 6.14 -14.22 8.78
CA GLY A 302 5.95 -13.18 9.78
C GLY A 302 7.11 -12.19 9.87
N ASP A 303 8.08 -12.25 8.96
CA ASP A 303 9.17 -11.27 8.91
C ASP A 303 8.66 -9.93 8.37
N ILE A 304 9.07 -8.84 9.03
CA ILE A 304 8.72 -7.47 8.66
C ILE A 304 9.94 -6.79 8.03
N TYR A 305 9.79 -6.39 6.78
CA TYR A 305 10.77 -5.63 6.00
C TYR A 305 10.29 -4.18 5.90
N TYR A 306 11.22 -3.22 5.88
CA TYR A 306 10.88 -1.80 5.80
C TYR A 306 11.79 -1.03 4.83
N GLN A 307 11.23 0.00 4.19
CA GLN A 307 11.94 0.92 3.29
C GLN A 307 11.59 2.36 3.67
N VAL A 308 12.59 3.21 3.84
CA VAL A 308 12.43 4.61 4.27
C VAL A 308 12.60 5.55 3.07
N PHE A 309 11.65 6.46 2.86
CA PHE A 309 11.71 7.50 1.84
C PHE A 309 11.50 8.88 2.50
N GLN A 310 12.43 9.82 2.35
CA GLN A 310 12.39 11.19 2.93
C GLN A 310 12.75 12.23 1.86
N PRO A 311 12.89 13.54 2.14
CA PRO A 311 13.47 14.48 1.17
C PRO A 311 15.00 14.39 1.02
N THR A 312 15.60 14.54 -0.19
CA THR A 312 17.07 14.70 -0.35
C THR A 312 17.50 15.25 -1.71
N ASN A 313 18.58 16.04 -1.71
CA ASN A 313 19.21 16.60 -2.91
C ASN A 313 20.24 15.63 -3.56
N GLN A 314 20.29 14.36 -3.13
CA GLN A 314 21.23 13.35 -3.65
C GLN A 314 20.60 12.49 -4.75
N ASN A 315 21.21 12.51 -5.93
CA ASN A 315 20.69 11.94 -7.17
C ASN A 315 20.90 10.41 -7.31
N THR A 316 20.60 9.64 -6.26
CA THR A 316 20.80 8.18 -6.19
C THR A 316 19.47 7.43 -6.20
N ASP A 317 19.37 6.33 -6.95
CA ASP A 317 18.24 5.40 -6.80
C ASP A 317 18.33 4.68 -5.45
N LYS A 318 17.18 4.61 -4.76
CA LYS A 318 16.97 3.98 -3.45
C LYS A 318 15.67 3.17 -3.40
N THR A 319 15.10 2.82 -4.55
CA THR A 319 14.18 1.69 -4.62
C THR A 319 14.90 0.40 -4.24
N TYR A 320 16.22 0.32 -4.47
CA TYR A 320 17.05 -0.89 -4.40
C TYR A 320 16.43 -2.09 -5.15
N ALA A 321 15.47 -1.83 -6.05
CA ALA A 321 14.65 -2.82 -6.69
C ALA A 321 15.46 -3.48 -7.81
N ALA A 322 15.64 -4.79 -7.69
CA ALA A 322 16.70 -5.45 -8.43
C ALA A 322 16.21 -5.86 -9.83
N GLY A 323 16.50 -4.99 -10.81
CA GLY A 323 16.07 -5.08 -12.22
C GLY A 323 17.00 -4.29 -13.17
N PRO A 324 16.50 -3.82 -14.33
CA PRO A 324 17.29 -3.01 -15.26
C PRO A 324 17.81 -1.72 -14.61
N GLY A 325 19.13 -1.56 -14.53
CA GLY A 325 19.79 -0.45 -13.81
C GLY A 325 20.40 -0.84 -12.46
N MET A 326 20.17 -2.07 -11.99
CA MET A 326 20.73 -2.57 -10.72
C MET A 326 22.26 -2.43 -10.61
N ASN A 327 22.99 -2.58 -11.71
CA ASN A 327 24.46 -2.52 -11.73
C ASN A 327 25.03 -1.16 -11.28
N ASP A 328 24.21 -0.11 -11.26
CA ASP A 328 24.58 1.24 -10.84
C ASP A 328 24.23 1.52 -9.36
N LEU A 329 23.63 0.54 -8.65
CA LEU A 329 23.26 0.65 -7.24
C LEU A 329 24.45 0.35 -6.32
N VAL A 330 24.81 1.31 -5.49
CA VAL A 330 25.77 1.12 -4.39
C VAL A 330 25.01 1.03 -3.07
N LEU A 331 25.11 -0.11 -2.40
CA LEU A 331 24.61 -0.28 -1.03
C LEU A 331 25.61 0.32 -0.04
N ASP A 332 25.10 0.95 1.02
CA ASP A 332 25.94 1.40 2.14
C ASP A 332 26.38 0.23 3.04
N GLU A 333 27.45 0.44 3.81
CA GLU A 333 28.02 -0.61 4.65
C GLU A 333 27.05 -1.14 5.72
N VAL A 334 26.14 -0.30 6.24
CA VAL A 334 25.17 -0.70 7.26
C VAL A 334 24.10 -1.61 6.65
N THR A 335 23.59 -1.27 5.46
CA THR A 335 22.68 -2.14 4.69
C THR A 335 23.34 -3.49 4.35
N ILE A 336 24.62 -3.47 3.93
CA ILE A 336 25.39 -4.69 3.65
C ILE A 336 25.59 -5.55 4.90
N GLU A 337 25.94 -4.95 6.04
CA GLU A 337 26.14 -5.68 7.30
C GLU A 337 24.83 -6.31 7.80
N LYS A 338 23.72 -5.57 7.74
CA LYS A 338 22.37 -6.08 8.06
C LYS A 338 21.99 -7.26 7.19
N GLY A 339 22.13 -7.15 5.87
CA GLY A 339 21.85 -8.24 4.93
C GLY A 339 22.69 -9.49 5.24
N ARG A 340 23.99 -9.33 5.46
CA ARG A 340 24.90 -10.43 5.84
C ARG A 340 24.52 -11.07 7.19
N LYS A 341 24.09 -10.27 8.17
CA LYS A 341 23.64 -10.77 9.48
C LYS A 341 22.35 -11.60 9.34
N TRP A 342 21.39 -11.12 8.55
CA TRP A 342 20.15 -11.83 8.26
C TRP A 342 20.42 -13.16 7.51
N ILE A 343 21.26 -13.15 6.47
CA ILE A 343 21.60 -14.37 5.72
C ILE A 343 22.30 -15.42 6.60
N LYS A 344 23.19 -15.01 7.50
CA LYS A 344 23.76 -15.94 8.50
C LYS A 344 22.69 -16.57 9.40
N GLY A 345 21.65 -15.81 9.75
CA GLY A 345 20.49 -16.31 10.49
C GLY A 345 19.70 -17.36 9.69
N VAL A 346 19.42 -17.08 8.41
CA VAL A 346 18.71 -18.02 7.53
C VAL A 346 19.53 -19.27 7.22
N ASN A 347 20.82 -19.15 6.93
CA ASN A 347 21.69 -20.31 6.75
C ASN A 347 21.76 -21.17 8.02
N LYS A 348 21.86 -20.54 9.20
CA LYS A 348 21.83 -21.28 10.47
C LYS A 348 20.50 -22.01 10.67
N ALA A 349 19.37 -21.33 10.42
CA ALA A 349 18.04 -21.94 10.52
C ALA A 349 17.86 -23.08 9.51
N TRP A 350 18.43 -22.94 8.30
CA TRP A 350 18.47 -23.97 7.26
C TRP A 350 19.28 -25.20 7.67
N ASP A 351 20.46 -25.01 8.28
CA ASP A 351 21.29 -26.09 8.81
C ASP A 351 20.67 -26.78 10.04
N GLU A 352 19.85 -26.05 10.82
CA GLU A 352 19.08 -26.57 11.96
C GLU A 352 17.72 -27.19 11.54
N TRP A 353 17.31 -27.05 10.27
CA TRP A 353 16.02 -27.52 9.76
C TRP A 353 16.04 -29.04 9.53
N ASN A 354 15.62 -29.79 10.55
CA ASN A 354 15.11 -31.15 10.33
C ASN A 354 13.71 -31.08 9.68
N ASP A 355 13.38 -32.12 8.92
CA ASP A 355 12.30 -32.23 7.91
C ASP A 355 10.84 -32.17 8.47
N ASP A 356 10.60 -31.53 9.62
CA ASP A 356 9.32 -31.48 10.34
C ASP A 356 8.93 -30.05 10.75
N GLU A 357 7.63 -29.72 10.61
CA GLU A 357 7.04 -28.36 10.53
C GLU A 357 7.11 -27.49 11.81
N THR A 358 8.30 -27.28 12.36
CA THR A 358 8.49 -26.45 13.56
C THR A 358 8.56 -24.95 13.22
N ARG A 359 7.41 -24.28 13.37
CA ARG A 359 7.31 -22.81 13.34
C ARG A 359 8.07 -22.19 14.51
N PHE A 360 9.34 -21.83 14.30
CA PHE A 360 10.13 -21.08 15.28
C PHE A 360 9.59 -19.65 15.42
N VAL A 361 8.74 -19.42 16.44
CA VAL A 361 8.32 -18.07 16.82
C VAL A 361 9.50 -17.36 17.49
N HIS A 362 10.26 -16.58 16.72
CA HIS A 362 11.33 -15.76 17.27
C HIS A 362 10.76 -14.47 17.88
N SER A 363 10.63 -14.43 19.20
CA SER A 363 10.26 -13.21 19.93
C SER A 363 11.40 -12.18 19.85
N SER A 364 11.32 -11.25 18.90
CA SER A 364 12.25 -10.13 18.74
C SER A 364 11.73 -8.89 19.46
N ASP A 365 12.62 -8.15 20.12
CA ASP A 365 12.27 -6.86 20.71
C ASP A 365 12.15 -5.77 19.64
N VAL A 366 10.90 -5.47 19.24
CA VAL A 366 10.60 -4.43 18.26
C VAL A 366 10.96 -3.02 18.75
N THR A 367 11.21 -2.80 20.06
CA THR A 367 11.68 -1.50 20.58
C THR A 367 12.92 -1.06 19.81
N SER A 368 13.92 -1.94 19.76
CA SER A 368 15.19 -1.70 19.08
C SER A 368 15.04 -1.49 17.56
N PHE A 369 14.08 -2.16 16.93
CA PHE A 369 13.75 -2.02 15.51
C PHE A 369 13.10 -0.65 15.20
N PHE A 370 12.18 -0.17 16.04
CA PHE A 370 11.60 1.16 15.88
C PHE A 370 12.56 2.29 16.25
N GLU A 371 13.43 2.09 17.24
CA GLU A 371 14.56 2.99 17.52
C GLU A 371 15.55 3.04 16.33
N GLU A 372 15.78 1.91 15.66
CA GLU A 372 16.63 1.82 14.47
C GLU A 372 16.03 2.52 13.23
N ILE A 373 14.70 2.46 13.03
CA ILE A 373 14.00 3.22 11.98
C ILE A 373 14.16 4.75 12.18
N VAL A 374 14.36 5.21 13.41
CA VAL A 374 14.63 6.63 13.72
C VAL A 374 16.05 7.04 13.32
N LEU A 375 16.99 6.09 13.19
CA LEU A 375 18.42 6.28 12.95
C LEU A 375 18.82 6.20 11.45
N GLU A 376 18.37 7.19 10.65
CA GLU A 376 19.06 7.69 9.43
C GLU A 376 19.23 6.74 8.19
N LYS A 377 19.75 7.09 6.98
CA LYS A 377 20.12 8.39 6.32
C LYS A 377 19.15 8.80 5.16
N PRO A 378 19.44 8.85 3.82
CA PRO A 378 18.69 9.72 2.89
C PRO A 378 17.98 8.96 1.72
N SER A 379 17.53 9.67 0.69
CA SER A 379 16.31 9.35 -0.10
C SER A 379 16.44 9.20 -1.64
N HIS A 380 15.30 9.11 -2.35
CA HIS A 380 15.10 8.50 -3.66
C HIS A 380 14.86 9.47 -4.84
N ILE A 381 15.62 9.31 -5.92
CA ILE A 381 15.62 10.18 -7.11
C ILE A 381 14.27 10.41 -7.83
N MET A 382 13.36 9.42 -7.94
CA MET A 382 12.10 9.57 -8.69
C MET A 382 10.90 10.05 -7.84
N CYS A 383 11.08 10.29 -6.54
CA CYS A 383 10.00 10.79 -5.68
C CYS A 383 10.08 12.33 -5.59
N GLN A 384 9.00 13.05 -5.90
CA GLN A 384 9.01 14.52 -5.86
C GLN A 384 9.10 15.11 -4.45
N LEU A 385 8.74 14.33 -3.42
CA LEU A 385 9.06 14.68 -2.03
C LEU A 385 10.58 14.75 -1.80
N CYS A 386 11.37 14.03 -2.60
CA CYS A 386 12.84 14.05 -2.58
C CYS A 386 13.41 15.27 -3.30
N ASN A 387 12.93 15.54 -4.52
CA ASN A 387 13.37 16.65 -5.36
C ASN A 387 12.35 17.80 -5.34
N GLY A 388 12.22 18.46 -4.18
CA GLY A 388 11.60 19.77 -4.10
C GLY A 388 12.49 20.81 -4.80
N ASP A 389 11.93 21.49 -5.79
CA ASP A 389 12.51 22.61 -6.53
C ASP A 389 13.87 22.35 -7.22
N ILE A 390 13.81 21.85 -8.45
CA ILE A 390 14.70 22.40 -9.49
C ILE A 390 14.16 23.79 -9.81
N ASP A 391 14.73 24.80 -9.16
CA ASP A 391 14.47 26.21 -9.44
C ASP A 391 14.69 26.51 -10.93
N THR A 392 13.61 26.62 -11.72
CA THR A 392 13.66 27.26 -13.03
C THR A 392 13.58 28.78 -12.87
N ASN A 393 14.48 29.33 -12.06
CA ASN A 393 14.64 30.75 -11.82
C ASN A 393 15.90 31.28 -12.52
N ASP A 394 15.91 31.15 -13.85
CA ASP A 394 16.79 31.91 -14.75
C ASP A 394 15.91 32.65 -15.77
N ALA A 395 15.21 33.68 -15.27
CA ALA A 395 14.37 34.57 -16.05
C ALA A 395 14.73 36.04 -15.77
N GLY A 396 15.91 36.44 -16.24
CA GLY A 396 16.28 37.83 -16.53
C GLY A 396 16.87 38.63 -15.37
N ASP A 397 18.13 39.04 -15.56
CA ASP A 397 18.43 40.48 -15.53
C ASP A 397 19.54 40.79 -16.54
N ASP A 398 19.32 41.80 -17.38
CA ASP A 398 20.24 42.17 -18.46
C ASP A 398 21.42 42.99 -17.94
N ASN A 399 22.65 42.62 -18.29
CA ASN A 399 23.74 43.59 -18.44
C ASN A 399 24.81 43.11 -19.44
N MET A 400 25.14 43.97 -20.41
CA MET A 400 26.24 43.76 -21.35
C MET A 400 27.60 44.03 -20.66
N ASP A 401 28.56 43.12 -20.81
CA ASP A 401 29.76 43.41 -21.61
C ASP A 401 30.42 42.11 -22.11
N GLY A 402 31.16 42.17 -23.22
CA GLY A 402 31.50 41.00 -24.02
C GLY A 402 32.87 40.38 -23.74
N SER A 403 32.91 39.05 -23.64
CA SER A 403 34.06 38.26 -24.14
C SER A 403 33.63 36.87 -24.63
N LYS A 404 34.38 36.31 -25.57
CA LYS A 404 34.04 35.06 -26.29
C LYS A 404 34.42 33.82 -25.49
N GLN A 405 33.55 32.81 -25.43
CA GLN A 405 33.97 31.40 -25.45
C GLN A 405 32.85 30.44 -25.92
N ASP A 406 33.20 29.16 -26.05
CA ASP A 406 32.65 28.24 -27.06
C ASP A 406 31.19 27.79 -26.91
N LYS A 407 30.61 27.40 -28.06
CA LYS A 407 29.32 26.71 -28.15
C LYS A 407 29.43 25.28 -27.62
N GLY A 408 29.11 25.08 -26.34
CA GLY A 408 28.78 23.76 -25.79
C GLY A 408 27.41 23.29 -26.29
N ASP A 409 27.33 22.03 -26.71
CA ASP A 409 26.10 21.39 -27.18
C ASP A 409 25.21 21.04 -25.98
N ASN A 410 24.17 21.86 -25.71
CA ASN A 410 23.18 21.60 -24.65
C ASN A 410 22.21 20.48 -25.08
N SER A 411 22.75 19.27 -25.23
CA SER A 411 21.95 18.06 -25.29
C SER A 411 21.37 17.79 -23.90
N TYR A 412 20.04 17.81 -23.78
CA TYR A 412 19.36 17.35 -22.57
C TYR A 412 19.62 15.84 -22.42
N GLU A 413 20.61 15.48 -21.60
CA GLU A 413 20.97 14.08 -21.37
C GLU A 413 19.89 13.37 -20.54
N PHE A 414 18.92 12.77 -21.24
CA PHE A 414 17.96 11.85 -20.65
C PHE A 414 18.68 10.71 -19.92
N CYS A 415 18.24 10.43 -18.69
CA CYS A 415 18.65 9.26 -17.88
C CYS A 415 18.53 7.94 -18.67
N HIS A 416 19.37 6.96 -18.36
CA HIS A 416 19.43 5.67 -19.05
C HIS A 416 18.08 4.92 -19.06
N ALA A 417 17.30 4.98 -17.98
CA ALA A 417 15.93 4.43 -17.93
C ALA A 417 14.98 5.13 -18.92
N CYS A 418 15.07 6.46 -19.03
CA CYS A 418 14.32 7.26 -20.01
C CYS A 418 14.77 6.95 -21.46
N ARG A 419 16.08 6.75 -21.69
CA ARG A 419 16.61 6.30 -22.99
C ARG A 419 16.08 4.91 -23.37
N GLN A 420 15.82 4.01 -22.42
CA GLN A 420 15.18 2.73 -22.69
C GLN A 420 13.68 2.87 -22.96
N TYR A 421 12.93 3.68 -22.20
CA TYR A 421 11.51 3.94 -22.46
C TYR A 421 11.25 4.53 -23.86
N LEU A 422 12.14 5.41 -24.34
CA LEU A 422 12.11 5.95 -25.71
C LEU A 422 12.52 4.92 -26.79
N ARG A 423 13.14 3.79 -26.42
CA ARG A 423 13.48 2.68 -27.32
C ARG A 423 12.39 1.61 -27.35
N THR A 424 11.79 1.26 -26.21
CA THR A 424 10.67 0.31 -26.14
C THR A 424 9.36 0.94 -26.64
N GLY A 425 9.10 2.22 -26.34
CA GLY A 425 7.95 2.96 -26.86
C GLY A 425 7.93 3.10 -28.40
N LYS A 426 9.09 3.01 -29.06
CA LYS A 426 9.18 3.02 -30.53
C LYS A 426 8.78 1.71 -31.22
N LEU A 427 8.55 0.63 -30.46
CA LEU A 427 8.08 -0.66 -31.01
C LEU A 427 6.54 -0.82 -31.02
N ILE A 428 5.79 0.14 -30.48
CA ILE A 428 4.31 0.15 -30.51
C ILE A 428 3.76 1.33 -31.36
N ALA A 429 4.62 2.28 -31.75
CA ALA A 429 4.27 3.41 -32.61
C ALA A 429 4.74 3.24 -34.07
N ASN A 430 4.30 2.16 -34.74
CA ASN A 430 4.32 2.03 -36.21
C ASN A 430 3.44 0.86 -36.70
N ASN A 431 2.13 1.10 -36.83
CA ASN A 431 1.25 0.51 -37.85
C ASN A 431 -0.17 1.09 -37.72
N ALA A 432 -0.28 2.40 -37.98
CA ALA A 432 -1.57 3.10 -38.12
C ALA A 432 -1.44 4.21 -39.18
N SER A 433 -1.16 3.81 -40.42
CA SER A 433 -1.09 4.73 -41.57
C SER A 433 -1.56 4.07 -42.86
N LYS A 434 -2.84 3.65 -42.90
CA LYS A 434 -3.79 3.83 -44.01
C LYS A 434 -5.16 3.29 -43.63
#